data_AF-A0A833FZV4-F1
#
_entry.id   AF-A0A833FZV4-F1
#
_cell.length_a   1.000
_cell.length_b   1.000
_cell.length_c   1.000
_cell.angle_alpha   90.00
_cell.angle_beta   90.00
_cell.angle_gamma   90.00
#
_symmetry.space_group_name_H-M   'P 1'
#
loop_
_entity.id
_entity.type
_entity.pdbx_description
1 polymer ?
#
loop_
_entity_poly.entity_id
_entity_poly.type
_entity_poly.pdbx_seq_one_letter_code
_entity_poly.pdbx_strand_id
1 'polypeptide(L)'
;ILKRKVASKPIAFSLDEVRAIAKTVVAKAGKSSADAPAKPTHGAGKSVPAPVKPAKPNHIKAASLADILGFNPKKRAAMDPNDDKHVPEKFRRYYRLLIGLRNHLTAGIELHSEETLKRSAKDDAGDLSSYGQHMADAGTDTFDRDFALSMVASEQEALSEIDAAIKRIHNGTYGICEHTSKPIPKDRLLAVPFTRFTAEAQNEIERNRHRSRTQAGLFGEMGDEAGKMMDEGSDD
;
A
#
# COMPACT_ATOMS: atom_id res chain seq x y z
N ILE A 1 55.39 20.41 24.73
CA ILE A 1 54.46 20.12 25.85
C ILE A 1 53.03 20.21 25.29
N LEU A 2 52.49 19.09 24.81
CA LEU A 2 51.18 19.02 24.15
C LEU A 2 50.11 18.61 25.16
N LYS A 3 49.12 19.49 25.40
CA LYS A 3 48.00 19.30 26.33
C LYS A 3 46.98 18.29 25.76
N ARG A 4 46.62 17.28 26.57
CA ARG A 4 45.56 16.29 26.29
C ARG A 4 44.17 16.91 26.50
N LYS A 5 43.28 16.84 25.49
CA LYS A 5 41.85 17.16 25.61
C LYS A 5 41.13 16.08 26.42
N VAL A 6 40.33 16.48 27.40
CA VAL A 6 39.50 15.59 28.26
C VAL A 6 38.23 15.19 27.50
N ALA A 7 37.90 13.90 27.51
CA ALA A 7 36.71 13.34 26.87
C ALA A 7 35.43 13.68 27.65
N SER A 8 34.42 14.23 26.97
CA SER A 8 33.07 14.45 27.50
C SER A 8 32.31 13.13 27.56
N LYS A 9 31.88 12.72 28.75
CA LYS A 9 31.02 11.54 28.94
C LYS A 9 29.62 11.81 28.36
N PRO A 10 28.98 10.84 27.67
CA PRO A 10 27.64 11.02 27.15
C PRO A 10 26.64 11.14 28.31
N ILE A 11 25.69 12.08 28.17
CA ILE A 11 24.59 12.31 29.11
C ILE A 11 23.65 11.11 29.01
N ALA A 12 23.91 10.11 29.84
CA ALA A 12 23.03 8.96 30.02
C ALA A 12 22.21 9.20 31.29
N PHE A 13 20.92 9.54 31.11
CA PHE A 13 19.97 9.62 32.22
C PHE A 13 19.85 8.25 32.89
N SER A 14 20.12 8.20 34.18
CA SER A 14 19.98 6.97 34.97
C SER A 14 18.50 6.71 35.26
N LEU A 15 18.11 5.43 35.35
CA LEU A 15 16.73 5.05 35.71
C LEU A 15 16.30 5.60 37.08
N ASP A 16 17.27 5.92 37.95
CA ASP A 16 17.02 6.52 39.26
C ASP A 16 16.61 8.00 39.16
N GLU A 17 17.16 8.77 38.19
CA GLU A 17 16.74 10.15 37.93
C GLU A 17 15.30 10.22 37.39
N VAL A 18 14.93 9.29 36.51
CA VAL A 18 13.55 9.21 35.98
C VAL A 18 12.56 8.87 37.09
N ARG A 19 12.93 7.97 38.00
CA ARG A 19 12.09 7.59 39.16
C ARG A 19 11.99 8.72 40.20
N ALA A 20 13.03 9.53 40.37
CA ALA A 20 12.99 10.71 41.22
C ALA A 20 12.02 11.77 40.66
N ILE A 21 12.08 12.05 39.36
CA ILE A 21 11.16 12.98 38.70
C ILE A 21 9.71 12.49 38.87
N ALA A 22 9.43 11.20 38.62
CA ALA A 22 8.09 10.64 38.80
C ALA A 22 7.52 10.82 40.22
N LYS A 23 8.35 10.70 41.27
CA LYS A 23 7.91 10.95 42.66
C LYS A 23 7.58 12.42 42.93
N THR A 24 8.32 13.35 42.35
CA THR A 24 8.09 14.79 42.57
C THR A 24 6.78 15.29 41.95
N VAL A 25 6.33 14.68 40.84
CA VAL A 25 5.07 15.06 40.18
C VAL A 25 3.85 14.57 40.99
N VAL A 26 3.95 13.41 41.65
CA VAL A 26 2.88 12.89 42.52
C VAL A 26 2.73 13.72 43.79
N ALA A 27 3.83 14.25 44.34
CA ALA A 27 3.78 15.09 45.54
C ALA A 27 3.12 16.48 45.31
N LYS A 28 3.03 16.95 44.06
CA LYS A 28 2.46 18.27 43.73
C LYS A 28 0.93 18.24 43.48
N ALA A 29 0.32 17.06 43.41
CA ALA A 29 -1.12 16.91 43.14
C ALA A 29 -2.02 16.87 44.40
N GLY A 30 -1.46 17.00 45.60
CA GLY A 30 -2.23 16.93 46.86
C GLY A 30 -2.04 18.14 47.76
N LYS A 31 -2.71 19.28 47.48
CA LYS A 31 -2.98 20.35 48.46
C LYS A 31 -3.94 21.44 47.91
N SER A 32 -5.23 21.32 48.24
CA SER A 32 -6.24 22.39 48.43
C SER A 32 -7.51 21.73 49.01
N SER A 33 -7.66 21.66 50.33
CA SER A 33 -8.27 22.64 51.27
C SER A 33 -9.76 22.35 51.54
N ALA A 34 -10.07 22.15 52.82
CA ALA A 34 -11.35 21.79 53.44
C ALA A 34 -12.06 23.01 54.06
N ASP A 35 -13.38 22.92 54.28
CA ASP A 35 -14.08 23.51 55.44
C ASP A 35 -15.42 22.78 55.76
N ALA A 36 -15.86 22.78 57.03
CA ALA A 36 -16.77 21.83 57.73
C ALA A 36 -18.21 22.41 58.04
N PRO A 37 -19.09 21.92 58.97
CA PRO A 37 -19.43 20.56 59.50
C PRO A 37 -20.96 20.19 59.61
N ALA A 38 -21.22 18.88 59.73
CA ALA A 38 -22.31 18.01 60.29
C ALA A 38 -23.72 18.47 60.80
N LYS A 39 -24.77 17.68 60.45
CA LYS A 39 -25.70 16.92 61.36
C LYS A 39 -26.54 15.84 60.60
N PRO A 40 -26.94 14.69 61.20
CA PRO A 40 -27.57 13.57 60.48
C PRO A 40 -29.08 13.39 60.80
N THR A 41 -29.89 12.97 59.80
CA THR A 41 -31.18 12.30 60.02
C THR A 41 -31.54 11.37 58.85
N HIS A 42 -32.11 10.21 59.19
CA HIS A 42 -32.49 9.06 58.38
C HIS A 42 -33.45 9.34 57.21
N GLY A 43 -33.35 8.55 56.13
CA GLY A 43 -34.36 8.47 55.08
C GLY A 43 -33.99 7.46 53.99
N ALA A 44 -34.90 6.54 53.70
CA ALA A 44 -34.71 5.33 52.91
C ALA A 44 -34.60 5.57 51.39
N GLY A 45 -33.84 4.68 50.72
CA GLY A 45 -34.15 4.14 49.40
C GLY A 45 -33.94 5.03 48.16
N LYS A 46 -32.80 4.84 47.47
CA LYS A 46 -32.70 4.56 46.02
C LYS A 46 -31.23 4.43 45.61
N SER A 47 -30.90 3.30 44.98
CA SER A 47 -29.58 2.98 44.43
C SER A 47 -29.20 3.95 43.31
N VAL A 48 -28.14 4.73 43.53
CA VAL A 48 -27.49 5.58 42.51
C VAL A 48 -26.49 4.71 41.73
N PRO A 49 -26.45 4.75 40.39
CA PRO A 49 -25.53 3.92 39.62
C PRO A 49 -24.08 4.43 39.78
N ALA A 50 -23.14 3.49 39.76
CA ALA A 50 -21.70 3.70 39.90
C ALA A 50 -21.14 4.72 38.89
N PRO A 51 -20.05 5.45 39.23
CA PRO A 51 -19.46 6.45 38.34
C PRO A 51 -18.91 5.77 37.08
N VAL A 52 -19.47 6.15 35.92
CA VAL A 52 -19.02 5.68 34.60
C VAL A 52 -17.62 6.22 34.37
N LYS A 53 -16.64 5.31 34.23
CA LYS A 53 -15.26 5.65 33.89
C LYS A 53 -15.24 6.42 32.55
N PRO A 54 -14.42 7.49 32.42
CA PRO A 54 -14.36 8.24 31.16
C PRO A 54 -13.94 7.33 30.01
N ALA A 55 -14.73 7.30 28.95
CA ALA A 55 -14.44 6.53 27.75
C ALA A 55 -13.12 7.02 27.16
N LYS A 56 -12.16 6.10 26.97
CA LYS A 56 -10.91 6.40 26.29
C LYS A 56 -11.25 6.84 24.86
N PRO A 57 -10.67 7.94 24.34
CA PRO A 57 -10.89 8.32 22.96
C PRO A 57 -10.39 7.18 22.07
N ASN A 58 -11.29 6.63 21.27
CA ASN A 58 -10.92 5.65 20.25
C ASN A 58 -10.08 6.39 19.22
N HIS A 59 -8.77 6.22 19.26
CA HIS A 59 -7.88 6.66 18.20
C HIS A 59 -8.15 5.76 16.99
N ILE A 60 -9.13 6.13 16.18
CA ILE A 60 -9.34 5.49 14.89
C ILE A 60 -8.13 5.92 14.05
N LYS A 61 -7.17 5.02 13.91
CA LYS A 61 -6.04 5.24 13.01
C LYS A 61 -6.64 5.45 11.62
N ALA A 62 -6.23 6.52 10.93
CA ALA A 62 -6.60 6.71 9.54
C ALA A 62 -6.28 5.41 8.78
N ALA A 63 -7.26 4.88 8.05
CA ALA A 63 -7.05 3.68 7.27
C ALA A 63 -5.93 3.94 6.26
N SER A 64 -4.96 3.03 6.15
CA SER A 64 -3.96 3.10 5.08
C SER A 64 -4.68 2.96 3.73
N LEU A 65 -4.10 3.47 2.64
CA LEU A 65 -4.64 3.29 1.27
C LEU A 65 -4.83 1.81 1.00
N ALA A 66 -3.87 1.01 1.47
CA ALA A 66 -3.92 -0.44 1.47
C ALA A 66 -5.19 -1.00 2.13
N ASP A 67 -5.63 -0.45 3.27
CA ASP A 67 -6.85 -0.91 3.95
C ASP A 67 -8.12 -0.37 3.27
N ILE A 68 -8.10 0.85 2.72
CA ILE A 68 -9.23 1.43 1.95
C ILE A 68 -9.46 0.63 0.65
N LEU A 69 -8.39 0.30 -0.05
CA LEU A 69 -8.42 -0.50 -1.28
C LEU A 69 -8.54 -2.01 -1.03
N GLY A 70 -8.63 -2.45 0.24
CA GLY A 70 -8.73 -3.87 0.60
C GLY A 70 -7.48 -4.70 0.28
N PHE A 71 -6.36 -4.04 -0.02
CA PHE A 71 -5.09 -4.62 -0.39
C PHE A 71 -4.06 -4.33 0.69
N ASN A 72 -4.04 -5.11 1.76
CA ASN A 72 -3.00 -5.00 2.78
C ASN A 72 -1.89 -6.04 2.51
N PRO A 73 -0.79 -5.67 1.83
CA PRO A 73 0.26 -6.62 1.45
C PRO A 73 0.99 -7.19 2.66
N LYS A 74 0.99 -6.48 3.81
CA LYS A 74 1.54 -6.96 5.08
C LYS A 74 0.63 -7.97 5.79
N LYS A 75 -0.70 -7.94 5.54
CA LYS A 75 -1.64 -8.92 6.09
C LYS A 75 -1.63 -10.25 5.34
N ARG A 76 -1.29 -10.27 4.05
CA ARG A 76 -0.99 -11.53 3.35
C ARG A 76 0.23 -12.12 4.03
N ALA A 77 0.04 -13.27 4.70
CA ALA A 77 0.99 -13.90 5.60
C ALA A 77 2.45 -13.64 5.19
N ALA A 78 3.22 -13.02 6.09
CA ALA A 78 4.66 -12.92 5.91
C ALA A 78 5.17 -14.34 5.59
N MET A 79 5.75 -14.53 4.40
CA MET A 79 6.23 -15.85 3.99
C MET A 79 7.21 -16.35 5.06
N ASP A 80 7.06 -17.62 5.43
CA ASP A 80 7.96 -18.24 6.38
C ASP A 80 9.40 -18.16 5.85
N PRO A 81 10.39 -17.73 6.66
CA PRO A 81 11.78 -17.61 6.24
C PRO A 81 12.42 -18.92 5.73
N ASN A 82 11.75 -20.06 5.94
CA ASN A 82 12.22 -21.39 5.55
C ASN A 82 11.59 -21.93 4.26
N ASP A 83 10.73 -21.16 3.58
CA ASP A 83 10.02 -21.61 2.38
C ASP A 83 10.98 -21.97 1.22
N ASP A 84 12.17 -21.35 1.20
CA ASP A 84 13.33 -21.67 0.36
C ASP A 84 13.73 -23.16 0.31
N LYS A 85 13.40 -23.93 1.37
CA LYS A 85 13.76 -25.35 1.50
C LYS A 85 12.74 -26.29 0.86
N HIS A 86 11.49 -25.85 0.71
CA HIS A 86 10.42 -26.65 0.13
C HIS A 86 10.42 -26.61 -1.40
N VAL A 87 11.10 -25.61 -1.98
CA VAL A 87 11.18 -25.38 -3.43
C VAL A 87 12.20 -26.32 -4.10
N PRO A 88 11.88 -26.94 -5.25
CA PRO A 88 12.83 -27.75 -6.03
C PRO A 88 14.11 -26.99 -6.40
N GLU A 89 15.26 -27.68 -6.36
CA GLU A 89 16.59 -27.06 -6.56
C GLU A 89 16.71 -26.28 -7.87
N LYS A 90 16.10 -26.78 -8.94
CA LYS A 90 16.05 -26.13 -10.27
C LYS A 90 15.47 -24.71 -10.22
N PHE A 91 14.53 -24.45 -9.30
CA PHE A 91 13.78 -23.20 -9.22
C PHE A 91 14.22 -22.26 -8.08
N ARG A 92 15.13 -22.71 -7.19
CA ARG A 92 15.58 -21.91 -6.04
C ARG A 92 16.15 -20.55 -6.42
N ARG A 93 16.89 -20.48 -7.53
CA ARG A 93 17.43 -19.20 -8.04
C ARG A 93 16.32 -18.22 -8.40
N TYR A 94 15.30 -18.67 -9.14
CA TYR A 94 14.19 -17.83 -9.55
C TYR A 94 13.30 -17.45 -8.35
N TYR A 95 13.08 -18.37 -7.42
CA TYR A 95 12.32 -18.11 -6.20
C TYR A 95 12.94 -16.96 -5.38
N ARG A 96 14.26 -16.96 -5.16
CA ARG A 96 14.94 -15.85 -4.47
C ARG A 96 14.79 -14.52 -5.21
N LEU A 97 14.85 -14.53 -6.54
CA LEU A 97 14.60 -13.32 -7.35
C LEU A 97 13.16 -12.82 -7.17
N LEU A 98 12.17 -13.72 -7.19
CA LEU A 98 10.77 -13.37 -6.99
C LEU A 98 10.52 -12.78 -5.60
N ILE A 99 11.10 -13.35 -4.55
CA ILE A 99 11.00 -12.80 -3.18
C ILE A 99 11.65 -11.41 -3.10
N GLY A 100 12.81 -11.22 -3.72
CA GLY A 100 13.46 -9.91 -3.81
C GLY A 100 12.57 -8.86 -4.49
N LEU A 101 12.00 -9.20 -5.65
CA LEU A 101 11.09 -8.33 -6.39
C LEU A 101 9.81 -8.02 -5.60
N ARG A 102 9.23 -9.03 -4.94
CA ARG A 102 8.05 -8.87 -4.09
C ARG A 102 8.29 -7.86 -2.97
N ASN A 103 9.42 -7.99 -2.27
CA ASN A 103 9.80 -7.10 -1.19
C ASN A 103 10.05 -5.68 -1.70
N HIS A 104 10.72 -5.54 -2.84
CA HIS A 104 10.96 -4.26 -3.49
C HIS A 104 9.65 -3.55 -3.87
N LEU A 105 8.72 -4.24 -4.54
CA LEU A 105 7.42 -3.66 -4.91
C LEU A 105 6.55 -3.35 -3.68
N THR A 106 6.56 -4.22 -2.67
CA THR A 106 5.80 -3.98 -1.43
C THR A 106 6.27 -2.71 -0.73
N ALA A 107 7.60 -2.47 -0.70
CA ALA A 107 8.17 -1.25 -0.17
C ALA A 107 7.83 -0.02 -1.04
N GLY A 108 7.88 -0.15 -2.37
CA GLY A 108 7.50 0.91 -3.31
C GLY A 108 6.05 1.34 -3.13
N ILE A 109 5.12 0.38 -3.09
CA ILE A 109 3.69 0.64 -2.89
C ILE A 109 3.44 1.37 -1.55
N GLU A 110 4.12 0.98 -0.47
CA GLU A 110 3.99 1.65 0.82
C GLU A 110 4.44 3.12 0.75
N LEU A 111 5.57 3.40 0.10
CA LEU A 111 6.07 4.77 -0.06
C LEU A 111 5.15 5.64 -0.92
N HIS A 112 4.78 5.18 -2.12
CA HIS A 112 3.94 5.95 -3.04
C HIS A 112 2.52 6.14 -2.50
N SER A 113 1.98 5.15 -1.79
CA SER A 113 0.65 5.25 -1.18
C SER A 113 0.62 6.26 -0.02
N GLU A 114 1.65 6.31 0.81
CA GLU A 114 1.75 7.30 1.88
C GLU A 114 1.85 8.73 1.34
N GLU A 115 2.64 8.95 0.29
CA GLU A 115 2.79 10.27 -0.33
C GLU A 115 1.47 10.77 -0.94
N THR A 116 0.83 9.92 -1.74
CA THR A 116 -0.44 10.24 -2.42
C THR A 116 -1.56 10.51 -1.41
N LEU A 117 -1.65 9.72 -0.33
CA LEU A 117 -2.66 9.90 0.69
C LEU A 117 -2.43 11.11 1.60
N LYS A 118 -1.19 11.39 1.99
CA LYS A 118 -0.88 12.52 2.88
C LYS A 118 -1.24 13.85 2.23
N ARG A 119 -1.11 13.95 0.89
CA ARG A 119 -1.61 15.11 0.13
C ARG A 119 -3.13 15.17 0.15
N SER A 120 -3.82 14.09 -0.26
CA SER A 120 -5.30 14.05 -0.29
C SER A 120 -5.93 14.37 1.08
N ALA A 121 -5.42 13.78 2.16
CA ALA A 121 -5.98 14.00 3.51
C ALA A 121 -5.85 15.47 3.97
N LYS A 122 -4.86 16.21 3.46
CA LYS A 122 -4.65 17.61 3.80
C LYS A 122 -5.62 18.51 3.04
N ASP A 123 -5.88 18.18 1.77
CA ASP A 123 -6.89 18.85 0.93
C ASP A 123 -8.32 18.56 1.43
N ASP A 124 -8.62 17.30 1.76
CA ASP A 124 -9.93 16.85 2.26
C ASP A 124 -10.27 17.41 3.65
N ALA A 125 -9.27 17.72 4.47
CA ALA A 125 -9.45 18.32 5.80
C ALA A 125 -9.88 19.80 5.76
N GLY A 126 -10.05 20.39 4.57
CA GLY A 126 -10.49 21.76 4.42
C GLY A 126 -9.45 22.77 4.86
N ASP A 127 -8.15 22.42 4.82
CA ASP A 127 -7.03 23.35 4.96
C ASP A 127 -6.93 24.24 3.70
N LEU A 128 -7.97 25.05 3.49
CA LEU A 128 -8.10 25.99 2.39
C LEU A 128 -7.16 27.20 2.54
N SER A 129 -6.29 27.22 3.56
CA SER A 129 -5.28 28.26 3.73
C SER A 129 -4.33 28.33 2.52
N SER A 130 -4.16 27.20 1.82
CA SER A 130 -3.41 27.03 0.58
C SER A 130 -4.24 27.36 -0.70
N TYR A 131 -5.57 27.23 -0.64
CA TYR A 131 -6.46 27.32 -1.81
C TYR A 131 -6.37 28.68 -2.54
N GLY A 132 -6.11 29.77 -1.82
CA GLY A 132 -5.95 31.11 -2.41
C GLY A 132 -4.61 31.37 -3.13
N GLN A 133 -3.59 30.52 -2.93
CA GLN A 133 -2.25 30.67 -3.51
C GLN A 133 -1.96 29.63 -4.61
N HIS A 134 -2.73 28.54 -4.67
CA HIS A 134 -2.42 27.35 -5.48
C HIS A 134 -3.47 27.01 -6.56
N MET A 135 -4.39 27.91 -6.92
CA MET A 135 -5.34 27.66 -8.04
C MET A 135 -4.63 27.34 -9.37
N ALA A 136 -3.43 27.91 -9.59
CA ALA A 136 -2.62 27.61 -10.76
C ALA A 136 -1.94 26.22 -10.69
N ASP A 137 -1.68 25.71 -9.49
CA ASP A 137 -0.98 24.43 -9.26
C ASP A 137 -1.95 23.23 -9.16
N ALA A 138 -3.26 23.49 -8.97
CA ALA A 138 -4.28 22.44 -8.81
C ALA A 138 -4.32 21.44 -9.98
N GLY A 139 -4.03 21.89 -11.21
CA GLY A 139 -3.92 21.01 -12.38
C GLY A 139 -2.71 20.07 -12.30
N THR A 140 -1.56 20.61 -11.89
CA THR A 140 -0.32 19.84 -11.68
C THR A 140 -0.48 18.85 -10.55
N ASP A 141 -1.04 19.27 -9.42
CA ASP A 141 -1.27 18.40 -8.26
C ASP A 141 -2.23 17.25 -8.59
N THR A 142 -3.27 17.52 -9.40
CA THR A 142 -4.18 16.46 -9.87
C THR A 142 -3.46 15.48 -10.79
N PHE A 143 -2.66 15.97 -11.74
CA PHE A 143 -1.88 15.13 -12.65
C PHE A 143 -0.88 14.25 -11.90
N ASP A 144 -0.13 14.82 -10.95
CA ASP A 144 0.84 14.09 -10.12
C ASP A 144 0.15 12.99 -9.31
N ARG A 145 -1.04 13.29 -8.77
CA ARG A 145 -1.86 12.30 -8.05
C ARG A 145 -2.31 11.16 -8.96
N ASP A 146 -2.85 11.47 -10.13
CA ASP A 146 -3.34 10.46 -11.08
C ASP A 146 -2.19 9.59 -11.59
N PHE A 147 -1.01 10.19 -11.82
CA PHE A 147 0.20 9.47 -12.16
C PHE A 147 0.64 8.53 -11.02
N ALA A 148 0.68 9.01 -9.78
CA ALA A 148 1.03 8.20 -8.63
C ALA A 148 0.06 7.03 -8.41
N LEU A 149 -1.26 7.25 -8.58
CA LEU A 149 -2.27 6.20 -8.53
C LEU A 149 -2.09 5.18 -9.65
N SER A 150 -1.79 5.62 -10.88
CA SER A 150 -1.51 4.72 -12.01
C SER A 150 -0.26 3.87 -11.75
N MET A 151 0.79 4.46 -11.18
CA MET A 151 2.00 3.75 -10.77
C MET A 151 1.69 2.68 -9.72
N VAL A 152 0.99 3.02 -8.65
CA VAL A 152 0.58 2.06 -7.60
C VAL A 152 -0.27 0.93 -8.18
N ALA A 153 -1.20 1.22 -9.10
CA ALA A 153 -2.00 0.19 -9.76
C ALA A 153 -1.13 -0.78 -10.57
N SER A 154 -0.14 -0.28 -11.32
CA SER A 154 0.79 -1.12 -12.06
C SER A 154 1.68 -1.99 -11.16
N GLU A 155 2.14 -1.43 -10.03
CA GLU A 155 2.93 -2.16 -9.03
C GLU A 155 2.11 -3.27 -8.37
N GLN A 156 0.82 -3.04 -8.12
CA GLN A 156 -0.10 -4.04 -7.59
C GLN A 156 -0.33 -5.19 -8.58
N GLU A 157 -0.52 -4.89 -9.87
CA GLU A 157 -0.64 -5.90 -10.91
C GLU A 157 0.64 -6.76 -10.97
N ALA A 158 1.80 -6.13 -10.98
CA ALA A 158 3.08 -6.83 -10.94
C ALA A 158 3.25 -7.68 -9.66
N LEU A 159 2.84 -7.18 -8.49
CA LEU A 159 2.88 -7.94 -7.23
C LEU A 159 1.98 -9.17 -7.30
N SER A 160 0.80 -9.04 -7.89
CA SER A 160 -0.15 -10.14 -8.07
C SER A 160 0.43 -11.24 -8.98
N GLU A 161 1.14 -10.85 -10.03
CA GLU A 161 1.82 -11.74 -10.96
C GLU A 161 3.00 -12.46 -10.30
N ILE A 162 3.75 -11.78 -9.43
CA ILE A 162 4.82 -12.38 -8.62
C ILE A 162 4.24 -13.40 -7.63
N ASP A 163 3.18 -13.05 -6.91
CA ASP A 163 2.49 -13.95 -5.99
C ASP A 163 1.99 -15.20 -6.74
N ALA A 164 1.44 -15.03 -7.95
CA ALA A 164 1.02 -16.14 -8.80
C ALA A 164 2.21 -17.00 -9.27
N ALA A 165 3.34 -16.39 -9.63
CA ALA A 165 4.56 -17.11 -9.99
C ALA A 165 5.11 -17.95 -8.83
N ILE A 166 5.11 -17.41 -7.61
CA ILE A 166 5.50 -18.14 -6.40
C ILE A 166 4.59 -19.35 -6.19
N LYS A 167 3.27 -19.18 -6.29
CA LYS A 167 2.30 -20.30 -6.22
C LYS A 167 2.57 -21.36 -7.29
N ARG A 168 2.89 -20.97 -8.53
CA ARG A 168 3.26 -21.91 -9.61
C ARG A 168 4.52 -22.70 -9.29
N ILE A 169 5.48 -22.12 -8.56
CA ILE A 169 6.68 -22.84 -8.11
C ILE A 169 6.29 -23.93 -7.10
N HIS A 170 5.45 -23.62 -6.11
CA HIS A 170 4.96 -24.61 -5.15
C HIS A 170 4.11 -25.71 -5.82
N ASN A 171 3.31 -25.35 -6.82
CA ASN A 171 2.49 -26.30 -7.57
C ASN A 171 3.28 -27.11 -8.61
N GLY A 172 4.56 -26.79 -8.85
CA GLY A 172 5.41 -27.46 -9.84
C GLY A 172 5.09 -27.13 -11.30
N THR A 173 4.24 -26.12 -11.58
CA THR A 173 3.86 -25.69 -12.94
C THR A 173 4.69 -24.52 -13.47
N TYR A 174 5.66 -24.04 -12.68
CA TYR A 174 6.52 -22.93 -13.05
C TYR A 174 7.42 -23.24 -14.26
N GLY A 175 7.56 -22.27 -15.16
CA GLY A 175 8.35 -22.39 -16.38
C GLY A 175 7.62 -23.02 -17.57
N ILE A 176 6.30 -23.24 -17.47
CA ILE A 176 5.44 -23.66 -18.58
C ILE A 176 4.53 -22.50 -18.98
N CYS A 177 4.41 -22.26 -20.29
CA CYS A 177 3.56 -21.22 -20.85
C CYS A 177 2.08 -21.56 -20.66
N GLU A 178 1.30 -20.67 -20.05
CA GLU A 178 -0.14 -20.90 -19.83
C GLU A 178 -0.98 -20.87 -21.12
N HIS A 179 -0.48 -20.25 -22.19
CA HIS A 179 -1.21 -20.14 -23.45
C HIS A 179 -0.93 -21.31 -24.41
N THR A 180 0.34 -21.71 -24.54
CA THR A 180 0.77 -22.72 -25.53
C THR A 180 1.23 -24.03 -24.90
N SER A 181 1.29 -24.11 -23.57
CA SER A 181 1.84 -25.25 -22.82
C SER A 181 3.29 -25.62 -23.16
N LYS A 182 4.01 -24.75 -23.88
CA LYS A 182 5.42 -24.91 -24.21
C LYS A 182 6.33 -24.46 -23.05
N PRO A 183 7.54 -25.03 -22.90
CA PRO A 183 8.49 -24.57 -21.89
C PRO A 183 8.94 -23.13 -22.16
N ILE A 184 9.02 -22.32 -21.10
CA ILE A 184 9.52 -20.93 -21.16
C ILE A 184 11.06 -20.97 -21.16
N PRO A 185 11.73 -20.25 -22.08
CA PRO A 185 13.18 -20.23 -22.15
C PRO A 185 13.80 -19.68 -20.87
N LYS A 186 14.92 -20.28 -20.43
CA LYS A 186 15.61 -19.92 -19.18
C LYS A 186 16.05 -18.47 -19.17
N ASP A 187 16.55 -17.96 -20.28
CA ASP A 187 17.02 -16.57 -20.40
C ASP A 187 15.89 -15.58 -20.13
N ARG A 188 14.66 -15.90 -20.56
CA ARG A 188 13.48 -15.10 -20.24
C ARG A 188 13.12 -15.17 -18.76
N LEU A 189 13.15 -16.35 -18.14
CA LEU A 189 12.90 -16.49 -16.70
C LEU A 189 13.96 -15.78 -15.84
N LEU A 190 15.18 -15.64 -16.35
CA LEU A 190 16.23 -14.85 -15.71
C LEU A 190 16.00 -13.35 -15.82
N ALA A 191 15.53 -12.88 -16.99
CA ALA A 191 15.24 -11.47 -17.21
C ALA A 191 13.95 -11.02 -16.52
N VAL A 192 12.89 -11.82 -16.63
CA VAL A 192 11.55 -11.54 -16.09
C VAL A 192 11.02 -12.81 -15.41
N PRO A 193 11.27 -13.01 -14.11
CA PRO A 193 10.99 -14.27 -13.43
C PRO A 193 9.50 -14.53 -13.17
N PHE A 194 8.64 -13.51 -13.18
CA PHE A 194 7.20 -13.67 -12.95
C PHE A 194 6.40 -13.99 -14.22
N THR A 195 7.03 -14.14 -15.38
CA THR A 195 6.30 -14.31 -16.65
C THR A 195 5.38 -15.53 -16.67
N ARG A 196 4.22 -15.38 -17.32
CA ARG A 196 3.25 -16.46 -17.56
C ARG A 196 3.37 -17.11 -18.94
N PHE A 197 3.95 -16.40 -19.90
CA PHE A 197 3.94 -16.78 -21.32
C PHE A 197 5.35 -16.87 -21.92
N THR A 198 5.45 -17.47 -23.11
CA THR A 198 6.63 -17.38 -23.99
C THR A 198 6.62 -16.07 -24.78
N ALA A 199 7.75 -15.68 -25.39
CA ALA A 199 7.85 -14.40 -26.12
C ALA A 199 6.89 -14.37 -27.31
N GLU A 200 6.83 -15.48 -28.04
CA GLU A 200 5.88 -15.68 -29.14
C GLU A 200 4.43 -15.54 -28.68
N ALA A 201 4.04 -16.28 -27.63
CA ALA A 201 2.67 -16.23 -27.11
C ALA A 201 2.30 -14.84 -26.57
N GLN A 202 3.23 -14.15 -25.92
CA GLN A 202 3.00 -12.79 -25.46
C GLN A 202 2.79 -11.82 -26.63
N ASN A 203 3.62 -11.91 -27.68
CA ASN A 203 3.48 -11.08 -28.88
C ASN A 203 2.13 -11.33 -29.58
N GLU A 204 1.65 -12.57 -29.60
CA GLU A 204 0.33 -12.92 -30.15
C GLU A 204 -0.81 -12.31 -29.34
N ILE A 205 -0.76 -12.41 -28.00
CA ILE A 205 -1.75 -11.82 -27.09
C ILE A 205 -1.78 -10.29 -27.26
N GLU A 206 -0.62 -9.65 -27.29
CA GLU A 206 -0.50 -8.20 -27.46
C GLU A 206 -1.03 -7.77 -28.83
N ARG A 207 -0.67 -8.48 -29.90
CA ARG A 207 -1.20 -8.23 -31.25
C ARG A 207 -2.72 -8.36 -31.31
N ASN A 208 -3.28 -9.39 -30.68
CA ASN A 208 -4.73 -9.59 -30.67
C ASN A 208 -5.45 -8.53 -29.83
N ARG A 209 -4.88 -8.15 -28.68
CA ARG A 209 -5.39 -7.06 -27.83
C ARG A 209 -5.38 -5.72 -28.57
N HIS A 210 -4.31 -5.43 -29.32
CA HIS A 210 -4.23 -4.24 -30.15
C HIS A 210 -5.30 -4.23 -31.24
N ARG A 211 -5.48 -5.34 -31.97
CA ARG A 211 -6.51 -5.46 -33.01
C ARG A 211 -7.92 -5.28 -32.45
N SER A 212 -8.23 -5.94 -31.33
CA SER A 212 -9.54 -5.82 -30.68
C SER A 212 -9.80 -4.39 -30.21
N ARG A 213 -8.78 -3.70 -29.66
CA ARG A 213 -8.93 -2.30 -29.24
C ARG A 213 -9.10 -1.34 -30.42
N THR A 214 -8.43 -1.56 -31.55
CA THR A 214 -8.61 -0.74 -32.75
C THR A 214 -9.93 -1.03 -33.46
N GLN A 215 -10.41 -2.28 -33.40
CA GLN A 215 -11.68 -2.69 -34.00
C GLN A 215 -12.89 -2.18 -33.20
N ALA A 216 -12.78 -2.05 -31.88
CA ALA A 216 -13.81 -1.54 -30.99
C ALA A 216 -13.70 -0.03 -30.69
N GLY A 217 -13.05 0.75 -31.57
CA GLY A 217 -12.96 2.20 -31.43
C GLY A 217 -14.29 2.92 -31.74
N LEU A 218 -14.45 4.11 -31.16
CA LEU A 218 -15.62 5.03 -31.15
C LEU A 218 -16.29 5.37 -32.51
N PHE A 219 -15.80 4.84 -33.64
CA PHE A 219 -16.34 5.05 -35.00
C PHE A 219 -16.64 3.74 -35.76
N GLY A 220 -16.51 2.57 -35.13
CA GLY A 220 -16.65 1.26 -35.76
C GLY A 220 -18.07 0.82 -36.15
N GLU A 221 -19.10 1.66 -35.92
CA GLU A 221 -20.52 1.30 -36.19
C GLU A 221 -21.15 2.04 -37.39
N MET A 222 -20.42 2.90 -38.13
CA MET A 222 -21.03 3.70 -39.22
C MET A 222 -20.34 3.57 -40.60
N GLY A 223 -19.38 2.65 -40.76
CA GLY A 223 -18.47 2.64 -41.93
C GLY A 223 -18.74 1.59 -43.01
N ASP A 224 -19.32 0.44 -42.68
CA ASP A 224 -19.34 -0.71 -43.60
C ASP A 224 -20.63 -0.81 -44.45
N GLU A 225 -21.64 0.04 -44.23
CA GLU A 225 -22.88 0.05 -45.04
C GLU A 225 -22.98 1.20 -46.06
N ALA A 226 -22.03 2.15 -46.07
CA ALA A 226 -22.03 3.28 -47.01
C ALA A 226 -21.14 3.06 -48.25
N GLY A 227 -20.18 2.13 -48.19
CA GLY A 227 -19.23 1.87 -49.28
C GLY A 227 -19.73 0.96 -50.41
N LYS A 228 -20.95 0.40 -50.29
CA LYS A 228 -21.51 -0.58 -51.25
C LYS A 228 -22.67 -0.06 -52.10
N MET A 229 -23.03 1.22 -51.99
CA MET A 229 -24.15 1.83 -52.72
C MET A 229 -23.74 2.78 -53.87
N MET A 230 -22.47 2.81 -54.30
CA MET A 230 -22.00 3.72 -55.36
C MET A 230 -21.38 3.05 -56.60
N ASP A 231 -21.52 1.73 -56.79
CA ASP A 231 -20.92 1.02 -57.94
C ASP A 231 -21.87 0.05 -58.67
N GLU A 232 -23.17 0.34 -58.70
CA GLU A 232 -24.09 -0.29 -59.67
C GLU A 232 -25.05 0.77 -60.22
N GLY A 233 -24.67 1.38 -61.34
CA GLY A 233 -25.50 2.39 -62.01
C GLY A 233 -24.82 3.10 -63.18
N SER A 234 -24.02 2.40 -63.99
CA SER A 234 -23.77 2.78 -65.39
C SER A 234 -24.18 1.62 -66.30
N ASP A 235 -24.72 1.99 -67.47
CA ASP A 235 -25.07 1.15 -68.62
C ASP A 235 -26.48 0.52 -68.61
N ASP A 236 -27.49 1.29 -69.03
CA ASP A 236 -28.12 1.20 -70.37
C ASP A 236 -29.07 2.40 -70.62
#